data_AF-A0A838ZSZ3-F1
#
_entry.id   AF-A0A838ZSZ3-F1
#
_cell.length_a   1.000
_cell.length_b   1.000
_cell.length_c   1.000
_cell.angle_alpha   90.00
_cell.angle_beta   90.00
_cell.angle_gamma   90.00
#
_symmetry.space_group_name_H-M   'P 1'
#
loop_
_entity.id
_entity.type
_entity.pdbx_description
1 polymer ?
#
loop_
_entity_poly.entity_id
_entity_poly.type
_entity_poly.pdbx_seq_one_letter_code
_entity_poly.pdbx_strand_id
1 'polypeptide(L)'
;MTIRFLSLFMTFCFTPLVAQYSTPNTGVHWTLDDIAANSPTTVTVSGNEYTLHENLLVEVNDSLSLNENLVLKIAADVEIEVKGFFSSDADEITITAVDPENPYEGFWMFDTSEIYFNNTLVEYGGGIRVITPDFLMENSEVSNNNKSDGSATGGAISFSNGSPVVRNSTFRNNIHPALSSGATNSVAIQVENCLFEGNNTTNNNRPQINMGPSGTADSTRIINNTIIGNRDFTVVGGVSVSSLAGVQNQFVIKNNTIRDNRYGFTSLGPSSGVIENNILEDNDTETNPMNGGSGISLYNTEMVIIKGNEIRRNLWGITVIGTAQANLGSDDAEDLNPGGNIFSENGNGGEIYALFNNTPNPIKALHNCWIEGQESTAEDVESVISHVVDDPALGEVFFDPFECGIVMETVDFDQKSFRIYPNPAKNSFQIESVENGTIKIFDLNGKLIQTEEKNSVQKQIQIRLPKGIYLVEFETEKSKSTQKLIIR
;
A
#
# COMPACT_ATOMS: atom_id res chain seq x y z
N MET A 1 52.84 41.43 -41.55
CA MET A 1 52.46 41.49 -40.13
C MET A 1 51.17 42.28 -40.06
N THR A 2 50.03 41.60 -39.97
CA THR A 2 48.70 42.21 -40.02
C THR A 2 47.83 41.47 -39.01
N ILE A 3 47.66 42.07 -37.85
CA ILE A 3 46.85 41.56 -36.75
C ILE A 3 45.42 42.04 -36.98
N ARG A 4 44.47 41.12 -37.13
CA ARG A 4 43.03 41.40 -37.08
C ARG A 4 42.52 41.12 -35.67
N PHE A 5 42.02 42.16 -35.01
CA PHE A 5 41.28 42.05 -33.76
C PHE A 5 39.92 41.42 -34.00
N LEU A 6 39.63 40.30 -33.34
CA LEU A 6 38.30 39.72 -33.22
C LEU A 6 37.70 40.25 -31.91
N SER A 7 36.68 41.10 -32.01
CA SER A 7 35.92 41.57 -30.85
C SER A 7 34.96 40.48 -30.39
N LEU A 8 35.16 39.98 -29.18
CA LEU A 8 34.30 39.01 -28.51
C LEU A 8 33.13 39.78 -27.87
N PHE A 9 31.92 39.60 -28.41
CA PHE A 9 30.69 40.11 -27.79
C PHE A 9 30.33 39.17 -26.63
N MET A 10 30.39 39.70 -25.41
CA MET A 10 30.01 39.01 -24.18
C MET A 10 28.52 39.27 -23.93
N THR A 11 27.67 38.29 -24.23
CA THR A 11 26.24 38.30 -23.88
C THR A 11 26.10 38.05 -22.38
N PHE A 12 25.68 39.06 -21.63
CA PHE A 12 25.24 38.91 -20.24
C PHE A 12 23.90 38.17 -20.22
N CYS A 13 23.88 36.91 -19.79
CA CYS A 13 22.66 36.26 -19.34
C CYS A 13 22.26 36.87 -18.00
N PHE A 14 21.23 37.70 -17.99
CA PHE A 14 20.54 38.07 -16.76
C PHE A 14 19.60 36.92 -16.37
N THR A 15 19.94 36.16 -15.34
CA THR A 15 18.96 35.30 -14.67
C THR A 15 18.06 36.20 -13.81
N PRO A 16 16.73 36.14 -13.94
CA PRO A 16 15.85 36.86 -13.02
C PRO A 16 16.14 36.41 -11.59
N LEU A 17 16.28 37.37 -10.67
CA LEU A 17 16.39 37.11 -9.24
C LEU A 17 15.00 36.68 -8.76
N VAL A 18 14.82 35.42 -8.37
CA VAL A 18 13.58 34.99 -7.70
C VAL A 18 13.61 35.57 -6.30
N ALA A 19 12.54 36.26 -5.90
CA ALA A 19 12.43 36.79 -4.55
C ALA A 19 12.31 35.63 -3.56
N GLN A 20 13.11 35.69 -2.49
CA GLN A 20 13.17 34.65 -1.46
C GLN A 20 13.35 35.31 -0.08
N TYR A 21 12.58 34.84 0.88
CA TYR A 21 12.82 35.07 2.30
C TYR A 21 13.53 33.87 2.91
N SER A 22 14.61 34.12 3.63
CA SER A 22 15.31 33.10 4.40
C SER A 22 15.18 33.41 5.88
N THR A 23 14.82 32.41 6.70
CA THR A 23 14.87 32.57 8.15
C THR A 23 16.32 32.86 8.58
N PRO A 24 16.56 33.57 9.70
CA PRO A 24 17.87 34.16 10.01
C PRO A 24 18.94 33.16 10.48
N ASN A 25 18.60 31.87 10.60
CA ASN A 25 19.46 30.78 11.07
C ASN A 25 19.92 30.96 12.53
N THR A 26 18.99 31.29 13.42
CA THR A 26 19.28 31.69 14.81
C THR A 26 18.79 30.70 15.87
N GLY A 27 18.14 29.61 15.48
CA GLY A 27 17.54 28.67 16.44
C GLY A 27 16.07 28.97 16.74
N VAL A 28 15.40 29.77 15.90
CA VAL A 28 14.07 30.29 16.19
C VAL A 28 12.99 29.38 15.61
N HIS A 29 11.92 29.21 16.38
CA HIS A 29 10.69 28.57 15.92
C HIS A 29 9.78 29.61 15.28
N TRP A 30 9.53 29.46 13.98
CA TRP A 30 8.70 30.37 13.18
C TRP A 30 7.31 29.78 12.97
N THR A 31 6.31 30.64 13.14
CA THR A 31 4.96 30.46 12.60
C THR A 31 4.79 31.31 11.34
N LEU A 32 3.67 31.13 10.62
CA LEU A 32 3.35 32.02 9.50
C LEU A 32 3.07 33.46 9.95
N ASP A 33 2.55 33.66 11.17
CA ASP A 33 2.38 34.99 11.77
C ASP A 33 3.73 35.68 12.01
N ASP A 34 4.73 34.94 12.49
CA ASP A 34 6.08 35.48 12.70
C ASP A 34 6.71 35.92 11.37
N ILE A 35 6.54 35.12 10.32
CA ILE A 35 7.02 35.46 8.97
C ILE A 35 6.26 36.67 8.44
N ALA A 36 4.93 36.73 8.57
CA ALA A 36 4.13 37.87 8.11
C ALA A 36 4.51 39.17 8.84
N ALA A 37 4.84 39.09 10.13
CA ALA A 37 5.29 40.24 10.92
C ALA A 37 6.70 40.73 10.53
N ASN A 38 7.62 39.81 10.21
CA ASN A 38 9.00 40.13 9.85
C ASN A 38 9.17 40.45 8.36
N SER A 39 8.35 39.86 7.49
CA SER A 39 8.38 40.00 6.04
C SER A 39 6.95 40.02 5.46
N PRO A 40 6.22 41.15 5.60
CA PRO A 40 4.84 41.29 5.12
C PRO A 40 4.72 41.26 3.58
N THR A 41 5.83 41.29 2.85
CA THR A 41 5.86 41.07 1.40
C THR A 41 5.90 39.58 1.05
N THR A 42 6.47 38.74 1.92
CA THR A 42 6.59 37.30 1.73
C THR A 42 5.31 36.59 2.13
N VAL A 43 4.75 36.91 3.31
CA VAL A 43 3.49 36.31 3.79
C VAL A 43 2.48 37.40 4.15
N THR A 44 1.27 37.27 3.62
CA THR A 44 0.11 38.07 4.07
C THR A 44 -0.91 37.20 4.78
N VAL A 45 -1.59 37.75 5.79
CA VAL A 45 -2.57 37.02 6.61
C VAL A 45 -3.94 37.70 6.58
N SER A 46 -5.00 36.89 6.49
CA SER A 46 -6.40 37.33 6.62
C SER A 46 -7.20 36.29 7.40
N GLY A 47 -7.33 36.50 8.72
CA GLY A 47 -7.89 35.48 9.60
C GLY A 47 -7.00 34.24 9.59
N ASN A 48 -7.57 33.10 9.22
CA ASN A 48 -6.89 31.79 9.19
C ASN A 48 -6.27 31.49 7.81
N GLU A 49 -6.41 32.40 6.85
CA GLU A 49 -5.86 32.26 5.50
C GLU A 49 -4.55 33.04 5.39
N TYR A 50 -3.51 32.33 4.99
CA TYR A 50 -2.18 32.87 4.70
C TYR A 50 -1.92 32.78 3.21
N THR A 51 -1.23 33.78 2.66
CA THR A 51 -0.74 33.73 1.28
C THR A 51 0.76 33.91 1.26
N LEU A 52 1.48 32.93 0.72
CA LEU A 52 2.92 32.97 0.48
C LEU A 52 3.19 33.46 -0.95
N HIS A 53 3.88 34.60 -1.08
CA HIS A 53 4.11 35.31 -2.33
C HIS A 53 5.51 35.12 -2.92
N GLU A 54 6.46 34.71 -2.10
CA GLU A 54 7.89 34.58 -2.45
C GLU A 54 8.43 33.27 -1.89
N ASN A 55 9.54 32.76 -2.44
CA ASN A 55 10.15 31.53 -1.94
C ASN A 55 10.48 31.65 -0.45
N LEU A 56 10.29 30.56 0.29
CA LEU A 56 10.57 30.50 1.71
C LEU A 56 11.66 29.48 1.97
N LEU A 57 12.80 29.92 2.51
CA LEU A 57 13.88 29.05 2.95
C LEU A 57 13.94 29.02 4.49
N VAL A 58 13.67 27.86 5.06
CA VAL A 58 13.85 27.56 6.48
C VAL A 58 15.29 27.08 6.69
N GLU A 59 16.12 27.93 7.29
CA GLU A 59 17.54 27.64 7.51
C GLU A 59 17.78 26.56 8.57
N VAL A 60 18.98 25.96 8.53
CA VAL A 60 19.32 24.71 9.23
C VAL A 60 19.03 24.68 10.73
N ASN A 61 19.18 25.80 11.44
CA ASN A 61 18.91 25.86 12.88
C ASN A 61 17.49 26.33 13.21
N ASP A 62 16.73 26.82 12.23
CA ASP A 62 15.38 27.33 12.47
C ASP A 62 14.33 26.25 12.18
N SER A 63 13.08 26.56 12.51
CA SER A 63 11.96 25.72 12.15
C SER A 63 10.76 26.52 11.68
N LEU A 64 9.92 25.89 10.84
CA LEU A 64 8.60 26.38 10.48
C LEU A 64 7.54 25.41 11.03
N SER A 65 6.60 25.94 11.80
CA SER A 65 5.50 25.17 12.39
C SER A 65 4.15 25.74 11.94
N LEU A 66 3.33 24.88 11.33
CA LEU A 66 1.91 25.11 11.08
C LEU A 66 1.15 24.37 12.20
N ASN A 67 0.86 25.07 13.29
CA ASN A 67 0.37 24.48 14.55
C ASN A 67 -1.03 24.96 14.94
N GLU A 68 -1.75 25.59 14.01
CA GLU A 68 -3.14 26.03 14.15
C GLU A 68 -3.92 25.69 12.89
N ASN A 69 -5.25 25.65 12.98
CA ASN A 69 -6.09 25.39 11.82
C ASN A 69 -5.99 26.57 10.84
N LEU A 70 -5.45 26.29 9.66
CA LEU A 70 -5.14 27.32 8.68
C LEU A 70 -5.24 26.82 7.23
N VAL A 71 -5.37 27.79 6.33
CA VAL A 71 -5.22 27.60 4.89
C VAL A 71 -3.99 28.37 4.43
N LEU A 72 -2.96 27.69 3.97
CA LEU A 72 -1.79 28.27 3.32
C LEU A 72 -1.98 28.22 1.81
N LYS A 73 -2.24 29.37 1.20
CA LYS A 73 -2.23 29.54 -0.26
C LYS A 73 -0.84 29.94 -0.73
N ILE A 74 -0.31 29.25 -1.72
CA ILE A 74 1.02 29.52 -2.26
C ILE A 74 0.90 30.03 -3.69
N ALA A 75 1.56 31.15 -3.99
CA ALA A 75 1.55 31.75 -5.33
C ALA A 75 2.26 30.84 -6.36
N ALA A 76 1.97 31.08 -7.64
CA ALA A 76 2.57 30.33 -8.75
C ALA A 76 4.10 30.36 -8.69
N ASP A 77 4.73 29.22 -8.99
CA ASP A 77 6.19 29.03 -9.03
C ASP A 77 6.94 29.33 -7.71
N VAL A 78 6.23 29.47 -6.59
CA VAL A 78 6.84 29.64 -5.27
C VAL A 78 7.16 28.28 -4.64
N GLU A 79 8.37 28.15 -4.09
CA GLU A 79 8.87 26.93 -3.43
C GLU A 79 9.09 27.17 -1.92
N ILE A 80 8.75 26.16 -1.11
CA ILE A 80 9.15 26.08 0.30
C ILE A 80 10.36 25.14 0.41
N GLU A 81 11.50 25.69 0.78
CA GLU A 81 12.75 24.99 0.99
C GLU A 81 13.01 24.83 2.50
N VAL A 82 13.32 23.62 2.96
CA VAL A 82 13.55 23.33 4.39
C VAL A 82 14.90 22.65 4.57
N LYS A 83 15.82 23.33 5.28
CA LYS A 83 17.07 22.76 5.78
C LYS A 83 17.02 22.41 7.26
N GLY A 84 16.19 23.12 8.04
CA GLY A 84 15.96 22.88 9.46
C GLY A 84 14.77 21.96 9.70
N PHE A 85 13.87 22.34 10.60
CA PHE A 85 12.68 21.53 10.92
C PHE A 85 11.40 22.10 10.29
N PHE A 86 10.54 21.22 9.79
CA PHE A 86 9.19 21.57 9.36
C PHE A 86 8.16 20.68 10.05
N SER A 87 7.12 21.29 10.62
CA SER A 87 5.95 20.57 11.10
C SER A 87 4.65 21.19 10.60
N SER A 88 3.69 20.34 10.27
CA SER A 88 2.28 20.70 10.18
C SER A 88 1.48 19.75 11.07
N ASP A 89 0.85 20.29 12.11
CA ASP A 89 0.17 19.52 13.14
C ASP A 89 -0.92 20.37 13.81
N ALA A 90 -2.16 20.24 13.32
CA ALA A 90 -3.35 20.84 13.90
C ALA A 90 -4.58 19.98 13.58
N ASP A 91 -5.79 20.42 13.94
CA ASP A 91 -6.99 19.64 13.62
C ASP A 91 -7.28 19.64 12.11
N GLU A 92 -6.99 20.75 11.42
CA GLU A 92 -7.24 20.92 9.99
C GLU A 92 -6.26 21.92 9.35
N ILE A 93 -5.33 21.44 8.53
CA ILE A 93 -4.41 22.28 7.75
C ILE A 93 -4.62 22.01 6.26
N THR A 94 -4.78 23.07 5.47
CA THR A 94 -4.79 22.98 4.00
C THR A 94 -3.64 23.79 3.42
N ILE A 95 -2.85 23.18 2.54
CA ILE A 95 -1.83 23.82 1.73
C ILE A 95 -2.22 23.68 0.26
N THR A 96 -2.44 24.79 -0.41
CA THR A 96 -3.04 24.84 -1.75
C THR A 96 -2.46 25.97 -2.59
N ALA A 97 -2.75 26.01 -3.89
CA ALA A 97 -2.36 27.13 -4.74
C ALA A 97 -3.28 28.34 -4.54
N VAL A 98 -2.74 29.54 -4.76
CA VAL A 98 -3.56 30.75 -4.94
C VAL A 98 -4.47 30.61 -6.16
N ASP A 99 -3.94 30.01 -7.23
CA ASP A 99 -4.64 29.70 -8.47
C ASP A 99 -4.33 28.24 -8.87
N PRO A 100 -5.29 27.31 -8.77
CA PRO A 100 -5.10 25.90 -9.15
C PRO A 100 -4.65 25.67 -10.60
N GLU A 101 -4.88 26.61 -11.52
CA GLU A 101 -4.41 26.54 -12.90
C GLU A 101 -2.95 26.99 -13.06
N ASN A 102 -2.41 27.70 -12.06
CA ASN A 102 -1.03 28.16 -11.98
C ASN A 102 -0.42 27.73 -10.63
N PRO A 103 -0.13 26.42 -10.48
CA PRO A 103 0.28 25.81 -9.21
C PRO A 103 1.64 26.33 -8.71
N TYR A 104 1.84 26.21 -7.40
CA TYR A 104 3.12 26.49 -6.74
C TYR A 104 4.18 25.42 -7.07
N GLU A 105 5.46 25.76 -6.93
CA GLU A 105 6.59 24.90 -7.30
C GLU A 105 6.61 23.61 -6.49
N GLY A 106 6.37 23.69 -5.19
CA GLY A 106 6.31 22.55 -4.28
C GLY A 106 7.17 22.75 -3.04
N PHE A 107 7.68 21.63 -2.54
CA PHE A 107 8.56 21.60 -1.37
C PHE A 107 9.89 20.93 -1.68
N TRP A 108 10.97 21.50 -1.16
CA TRP A 108 12.29 20.88 -1.13
C TRP A 108 12.74 20.67 0.31
N MET A 109 12.69 19.41 0.75
CA MET A 109 13.18 18.98 2.06
C MET A 109 14.64 18.49 1.92
N PHE A 110 15.59 19.31 2.34
CA PHE A 110 17.03 19.04 2.20
C PHE A 110 17.48 17.87 3.08
N ASP A 111 18.67 17.34 2.84
CA ASP A 111 19.25 16.19 3.55
C ASP A 111 19.43 16.43 5.06
N THR A 112 19.56 17.68 5.49
CA THR A 112 19.68 18.06 6.91
C THR A 112 18.36 18.23 7.64
N SER A 113 17.24 18.18 6.92
CA SER A 113 15.94 18.55 7.48
C SER A 113 15.29 17.43 8.27
N GLU A 114 14.41 17.79 9.21
CA GLU A 114 13.50 16.86 9.89
C GLU A 114 12.07 17.30 9.61
N ILE A 115 11.24 16.37 9.12
CA ILE A 115 9.95 16.70 8.50
C ILE A 115 8.81 15.91 9.13
N TYR A 116 7.77 16.63 9.56
CA TYR A 116 6.56 16.05 10.12
C TYR A 116 5.29 16.63 9.49
N PHE A 117 4.44 15.77 8.95
CA PHE A 117 3.09 16.11 8.48
C PHE A 117 2.04 15.33 9.25
N ASN A 118 1.07 16.02 9.84
CA ASN A 118 -0.09 15.43 10.51
C ASN A 118 -1.35 16.25 10.24
N ASN A 119 -2.44 15.58 9.85
CA ASN A 119 -3.73 16.23 9.54
C ASN A 119 -3.63 17.36 8.48
N THR A 120 -2.79 17.16 7.47
CA THR A 120 -2.52 18.16 6.43
C THR A 120 -3.01 17.70 5.07
N LEU A 121 -3.82 18.54 4.41
CA LEU A 121 -4.12 18.43 2.98
C LEU A 121 -3.09 19.24 2.18
N VAL A 122 -2.45 18.61 1.20
CA VAL A 122 -1.55 19.25 0.22
C VAL A 122 -2.12 19.02 -1.18
N GLU A 123 -2.49 20.10 -1.87
CA GLU A 123 -3.09 20.01 -3.20
C GLU A 123 -2.66 21.12 -4.14
N TYR A 124 -2.93 20.93 -5.44
CA TYR A 124 -2.66 21.90 -6.52
C TYR A 124 -1.23 22.46 -6.53
N GLY A 125 -0.23 21.64 -6.21
CA GLY A 125 1.18 22.00 -6.23
C GLY A 125 2.05 21.13 -7.14
N GLY A 126 3.35 21.32 -7.04
CA GLY A 126 4.38 20.50 -7.70
C GLY A 126 5.05 19.43 -6.85
N GLY A 127 4.39 19.04 -5.75
CA GLY A 127 4.77 17.90 -4.92
C GLY A 127 5.91 18.17 -3.93
N ILE A 128 6.33 17.11 -3.24
CA ILE A 128 7.28 17.17 -2.11
C ILE A 128 8.53 16.37 -2.46
N ARG A 129 9.66 17.06 -2.65
CA ARG A 129 10.98 16.44 -2.83
C ARG A 129 11.62 16.20 -1.46
N VAL A 130 11.84 14.94 -1.12
CA VAL A 130 12.39 14.52 0.17
C VAL A 130 13.78 13.95 0.00
N ILE A 131 14.79 14.71 0.45
CA ILE A 131 16.19 14.28 0.43
C ILE A 131 16.60 13.67 1.79
N THR A 132 16.07 14.21 2.89
CA THR A 132 16.32 13.73 4.25
C THR A 132 15.85 12.28 4.47
N PRO A 133 16.54 11.50 5.31
CA PRO A 133 16.01 10.24 5.84
C PRO A 133 14.91 10.45 6.90
N ASP A 134 14.83 11.63 7.51
CA ASP A 134 13.97 11.95 8.66
C ASP A 134 12.65 12.58 8.20
N PHE A 135 11.74 11.71 7.76
CA PHE A 135 10.42 12.11 7.27
C PHE A 135 9.32 11.23 7.85
N LEU A 136 8.31 11.87 8.44
CA LEU A 136 7.10 11.23 8.95
C LEU A 136 5.87 11.98 8.44
N MET A 137 4.97 11.26 7.78
CA MET A 137 3.64 11.75 7.40
C MET A 137 2.56 10.82 7.96
N GLU A 138 1.58 11.42 8.63
CA GLU A 138 0.45 10.73 9.23
C GLU A 138 -0.86 11.46 8.95
N ASN A 139 -1.97 10.73 8.85
CA ASN A 139 -3.33 11.30 8.82
C ASN A 139 -3.52 12.44 7.80
N SER A 140 -2.77 12.42 6.69
CA SER A 140 -2.65 13.52 5.75
C SER A 140 -3.18 13.14 4.38
N GLU A 141 -3.44 14.11 3.52
CA GLU A 141 -3.85 13.89 2.14
C GLU A 141 -2.95 14.67 1.18
N VAL A 142 -2.46 14.01 0.13
CA VAL A 142 -1.73 14.65 -0.98
C VAL A 142 -2.46 14.35 -2.27
N SER A 143 -3.20 15.31 -2.79
CA SER A 143 -4.15 15.07 -3.88
C SER A 143 -4.17 16.20 -4.91
N ASN A 144 -4.53 15.87 -6.15
CA ASN A 144 -4.72 16.85 -7.24
C ASN A 144 -3.49 17.74 -7.54
N ASN A 145 -2.28 17.34 -7.12
CA ASN A 145 -1.07 18.05 -7.52
C ASN A 145 -0.87 17.91 -9.04
N ASN A 146 -0.85 19.03 -9.74
CA ASN A 146 -0.98 19.12 -11.20
C ASN A 146 0.18 19.82 -11.90
N LYS A 147 1.22 20.28 -11.17
CA LYS A 147 2.44 20.83 -11.80
C LYS A 147 3.37 19.69 -12.21
N SER A 148 3.52 19.46 -13.51
CA SER A 148 4.34 18.36 -14.04
C SER A 148 5.85 18.52 -13.81
N ASP A 149 6.30 19.76 -13.70
CA ASP A 149 7.70 20.17 -13.65
C ASP A 149 8.08 20.88 -12.34
N GLY A 150 7.32 20.63 -11.27
CA GLY A 150 7.60 21.20 -9.95
C GLY A 150 8.75 20.51 -9.19
N SER A 151 8.82 20.75 -7.88
CA SER A 151 9.85 20.23 -6.99
C SER A 151 9.98 18.70 -7.08
N ALA A 152 8.87 17.97 -7.17
CA ALA A 152 8.86 16.51 -7.25
C ALA A 152 8.37 16.01 -8.61
N THR A 153 9.26 15.38 -9.38
CA THR A 153 8.95 14.89 -10.75
C THR A 153 8.91 13.36 -10.88
N GLY A 154 9.22 12.64 -9.79
CA GLY A 154 9.12 11.19 -9.72
C GLY A 154 7.75 10.70 -9.23
N GLY A 155 7.13 11.48 -8.34
CA GLY A 155 5.87 11.23 -7.66
C GLY A 155 5.42 12.46 -6.88
N ALA A 156 4.18 12.49 -6.38
CA ALA A 156 3.64 13.53 -5.50
C ALA A 156 4.52 13.72 -4.26
N ILE A 157 5.11 12.63 -3.76
CA ILE A 157 6.27 12.66 -2.88
C ILE A 157 7.40 11.84 -3.51
N SER A 158 8.59 12.43 -3.63
CA SER A 158 9.78 11.79 -4.21
C SER A 158 10.90 11.68 -3.16
N PHE A 159 11.25 10.46 -2.76
CA PHE A 159 12.23 10.17 -1.72
C PHE A 159 13.61 9.83 -2.28
N SER A 160 14.67 10.22 -1.56
CA SER A 160 16.06 10.01 -2.03
C SER A 160 16.92 9.12 -1.13
N ASN A 161 16.58 8.95 0.15
CA ASN A 161 17.35 8.11 1.08
C ASN A 161 16.53 7.71 2.31
N GLY A 162 17.06 6.79 3.11
CA GLY A 162 16.58 6.48 4.46
C GLY A 162 15.37 5.55 4.51
N SER A 163 14.67 5.59 5.65
CA SER A 163 13.49 4.78 5.93
C SER A 163 12.29 5.68 6.30
N PRO A 164 11.84 6.56 5.38
CA PRO A 164 10.75 7.47 5.65
C PRO A 164 9.46 6.71 5.96
N VAL A 165 8.57 7.33 6.74
CA VAL A 165 7.30 6.71 7.16
C VAL A 165 6.13 7.53 6.63
N VAL A 166 5.18 6.84 5.99
CA VAL A 166 3.90 7.40 5.54
C VAL A 166 2.80 6.47 6.03
N ARG A 167 1.90 6.97 6.88
CA ARG A 167 0.80 6.13 7.38
C ARG A 167 -0.53 6.85 7.51
N ASN A 168 -1.62 6.09 7.50
CA ASN A 168 -2.99 6.59 7.68
C ASN A 168 -3.33 7.76 6.74
N SER A 169 -2.73 7.79 5.54
CA SER A 169 -2.76 8.94 4.65
C SER A 169 -3.40 8.60 3.30
N THR A 170 -3.80 9.63 2.55
CA THR A 170 -4.50 9.47 1.28
C THR A 170 -3.75 10.16 0.13
N PHE A 171 -3.70 9.52 -1.02
CA PHE A 171 -3.08 10.05 -2.24
C PHE A 171 -4.03 9.87 -3.41
N ARG A 172 -4.48 10.96 -4.03
CA ARG A 172 -5.43 10.86 -5.15
C ARG A 172 -5.13 11.79 -6.31
N ASN A 173 -5.37 11.31 -7.53
CA ASN A 173 -5.43 12.12 -8.75
C ASN A 173 -4.20 13.02 -8.98
N ASN A 174 -3.04 12.63 -8.47
CA ASN A 174 -1.80 13.38 -8.69
C ASN A 174 -1.31 13.14 -10.13
N ILE A 175 -0.69 14.17 -10.72
CA ILE A 175 -0.16 14.13 -12.09
C ILE A 175 0.92 13.06 -12.29
N HIS A 176 1.69 12.83 -11.23
CA HIS A 176 2.72 11.81 -11.10
C HIS A 176 2.23 10.63 -10.22
N PRO A 177 2.99 9.51 -10.14
CA PRO A 177 2.81 8.52 -9.07
C PRO A 177 2.59 9.16 -7.69
N ALA A 178 1.94 8.48 -6.75
CA ALA A 178 1.82 9.01 -5.40
C ALA A 178 3.19 9.09 -4.71
N LEU A 179 3.92 7.98 -4.72
CA LEU A 179 5.22 7.85 -4.06
C LEU A 179 6.26 7.36 -5.06
N SER A 180 7.49 7.87 -4.94
CA SER A 180 8.59 7.38 -5.76
C SER A 180 9.96 7.47 -5.09
N SER A 181 10.91 6.70 -5.62
CA SER A 181 12.34 6.95 -5.43
C SER A 181 13.14 6.64 -6.71
N GLY A 182 14.37 7.16 -6.77
CA GLY A 182 15.27 6.89 -7.90
C GLY A 182 15.76 5.45 -7.95
N ALA A 183 16.02 4.92 -9.15
CA ALA A 183 16.48 3.54 -9.37
C ALA A 183 17.86 3.23 -8.76
N THR A 184 18.63 4.25 -8.39
CA THR A 184 19.95 4.15 -7.74
C THR A 184 19.92 4.59 -6.27
N ASN A 185 18.75 5.00 -5.77
CA ASN A 185 18.59 5.51 -4.42
C ASN A 185 18.10 4.39 -3.50
N SER A 186 18.81 4.17 -2.39
CA SER A 186 18.40 3.22 -1.36
C SER A 186 17.35 3.84 -0.45
N VAL A 187 16.08 3.45 -0.62
CA VAL A 187 14.94 3.97 0.16
C VAL A 187 14.09 2.83 0.70
N ALA A 188 14.20 2.57 2.00
CA ALA A 188 13.44 1.55 2.72
C ALA A 188 12.18 2.16 3.37
N ILE A 189 11.31 2.77 2.54
CA ILE A 189 10.08 3.42 2.99
C ILE A 189 9.13 2.45 3.71
N GLN A 190 8.41 2.95 4.71
CA GLN A 190 7.33 2.25 5.42
C GLN A 190 6.00 2.93 5.11
N VAL A 191 5.12 2.25 4.37
CA VAL A 191 3.81 2.74 3.94
C VAL A 191 2.71 1.88 4.56
N GLU A 192 1.92 2.46 5.46
CA GLU A 192 0.94 1.71 6.25
C GLU A 192 -0.46 2.33 6.27
N ASN A 193 -1.50 1.53 6.09
CA ASN A 193 -2.91 1.95 6.24
C ASN A 193 -3.28 3.19 5.37
N CYS A 194 -2.71 3.31 4.18
CA CYS A 194 -2.96 4.42 3.27
C CYS A 194 -3.95 4.04 2.16
N LEU A 195 -4.56 5.06 1.55
CA LEU A 195 -5.38 4.95 0.33
C LEU A 195 -4.66 5.63 -0.84
N PHE A 196 -4.54 4.90 -1.96
CA PHE A 196 -4.02 5.40 -3.22
C PHE A 196 -5.10 5.24 -4.30
N GLU A 197 -5.49 6.32 -4.96
CA GLU A 197 -6.58 6.31 -5.93
C GLU A 197 -6.26 7.17 -7.17
N GLY A 198 -6.21 6.56 -8.35
CA GLY A 198 -6.13 7.29 -9.63
C GLY A 198 -4.89 8.20 -9.79
N ASN A 199 -3.80 7.93 -9.08
CA ASN A 199 -2.55 8.69 -9.24
C ASN A 199 -1.89 8.40 -10.60
N ASN A 200 -0.95 9.25 -10.99
CA ASN A 200 -0.32 9.25 -12.31
C ASN A 200 -1.31 9.58 -13.44
N THR A 201 -2.01 10.72 -13.32
CA THR A 201 -3.02 11.15 -14.32
C THR A 201 -2.44 11.45 -15.71
N THR A 202 -1.11 11.58 -15.83
CA THR A 202 -0.44 11.61 -17.14
C THR A 202 -0.51 10.30 -17.92
N ASN A 203 -0.97 9.22 -17.28
CA ASN A 203 -1.07 7.88 -17.86
C ASN A 203 0.24 7.46 -18.55
N ASN A 204 1.36 7.67 -17.85
CA ASN A 204 2.66 7.21 -18.29
C ASN A 204 2.99 5.84 -17.65
N ASN A 205 4.02 5.15 -18.15
CA ASN A 205 4.40 3.82 -17.67
C ASN A 205 5.12 3.87 -16.30
N ARG A 206 4.40 4.29 -15.25
CA ARG A 206 4.84 4.27 -13.86
C ARG A 206 3.65 3.86 -12.98
N PRO A 207 3.87 3.02 -11.95
CA PRO A 207 2.81 2.65 -11.03
C PRO A 207 2.44 3.78 -10.07
N GLN A 208 1.37 3.60 -9.30
CA GLN A 208 0.98 4.53 -8.24
C GLN A 208 2.03 4.63 -7.12
N ILE A 209 2.66 3.51 -6.77
CA ILE A 209 3.81 3.46 -5.86
C ILE A 209 5.02 2.94 -6.65
N ASN A 210 6.00 3.82 -6.91
CA ASN A 210 7.13 3.53 -7.80
C ASN A 210 8.48 3.61 -7.07
N MET A 211 8.80 2.57 -6.30
CA MET A 211 10.02 2.54 -5.49
C MET A 211 11.18 1.88 -6.24
N GLY A 212 12.34 2.53 -6.14
CA GLY A 212 13.64 1.91 -6.38
C GLY A 212 14.05 0.95 -5.25
N PRO A 213 15.35 0.60 -5.17
CA PRO A 213 15.84 -0.39 -4.22
C PRO A 213 15.78 0.09 -2.76
N SER A 214 15.58 -0.82 -1.81
CA SER A 214 15.60 -0.49 -0.37
C SER A 214 17.02 -0.28 0.19
N GLY A 215 18.04 -0.85 -0.44
CA GLY A 215 19.40 -0.92 0.10
C GLY A 215 19.58 -2.06 1.12
N THR A 216 20.60 -1.95 1.96
CA THR A 216 21.00 -3.02 2.91
C THR A 216 20.55 -2.77 4.34
N ALA A 217 20.10 -1.56 4.65
CA ALA A 217 19.80 -1.15 6.02
C ALA A 217 18.45 -1.71 6.49
N ASP A 218 17.46 -1.76 5.59
CA ASP A 218 16.12 -2.21 5.88
C ASP A 218 15.38 -2.58 4.57
N SER A 219 14.11 -2.96 4.68
CA SER A 219 13.21 -3.34 3.59
C SER A 219 12.17 -2.25 3.31
N THR A 220 11.77 -2.11 2.04
CA THR A 220 10.56 -1.36 1.67
C THR A 220 9.32 -2.12 2.15
N ARG A 221 8.46 -1.47 2.93
CA ARG A 221 7.24 -2.09 3.48
C ARG A 221 5.99 -1.38 2.96
N ILE A 222 5.12 -2.12 2.29
CA ILE A 222 3.81 -1.65 1.83
C ILE A 222 2.78 -2.55 2.51
N ILE A 223 2.14 -2.05 3.57
CA ILE A 223 1.31 -2.87 4.48
C ILE A 223 -0.08 -2.27 4.70
N ASN A 224 -1.13 -3.10 4.65
CA ASN A 224 -2.52 -2.71 4.94
C ASN A 224 -3.05 -1.54 4.08
N ASN A 225 -2.53 -1.33 2.87
CA ASN A 225 -2.96 -0.22 2.01
C ASN A 225 -4.08 -0.64 1.06
N THR A 226 -4.86 0.33 0.60
CA THR A 226 -5.81 0.18 -0.51
C THR A 226 -5.30 0.96 -1.71
N ILE A 227 -5.07 0.30 -2.84
CA ILE A 227 -4.51 0.87 -4.07
C ILE A 227 -5.47 0.59 -5.23
N ILE A 228 -6.14 1.63 -5.70
CA ILE A 228 -7.20 1.54 -6.71
C ILE A 228 -6.77 2.37 -7.92
N GLY A 229 -6.57 1.73 -9.06
CA GLY A 229 -6.27 2.41 -10.30
C GLY A 229 -7.50 3.08 -10.90
N ASN A 230 -7.27 4.01 -11.82
CA ASN A 230 -8.33 4.52 -12.69
C ASN A 230 -8.33 3.67 -13.96
N ARG A 231 -9.45 3.00 -14.25
CA ARG A 231 -9.58 2.13 -15.42
C ARG A 231 -9.43 2.85 -16.77
N ASP A 232 -9.55 4.17 -16.80
CA ASP A 232 -9.25 4.98 -18.00
C ASP A 232 -7.73 5.10 -18.26
N PHE A 233 -6.88 4.81 -17.27
CA PHE A 233 -5.42 4.89 -17.33
C PHE A 233 -4.78 3.52 -17.56
N THR A 234 -4.72 3.13 -18.83
CA THR A 234 -4.34 1.76 -19.23
C THR A 234 -2.88 1.38 -18.97
N VAL A 235 -1.97 2.31 -18.65
CA VAL A 235 -0.54 1.97 -18.48
C VAL A 235 0.01 2.19 -17.06
N VAL A 236 -0.84 2.58 -16.11
CA VAL A 236 -0.47 2.85 -14.71
C VAL A 236 -0.56 1.56 -13.89
N GLY A 237 0.57 1.09 -13.34
CA GLY A 237 0.60 -0.07 -12.44
C GLY A 237 0.17 0.24 -10.99
N GLY A 238 -0.04 -0.79 -10.18
CA GLY A 238 -0.33 -0.64 -8.75
C GLY A 238 0.92 -0.28 -7.96
N VAL A 239 1.80 -1.27 -7.77
CA VAL A 239 3.02 -1.13 -6.95
C VAL A 239 4.25 -1.72 -7.66
N SER A 240 5.34 -0.96 -7.71
CA SER A 240 6.68 -1.48 -8.06
C SER A 240 7.67 -1.23 -6.93
N VAL A 241 8.43 -2.26 -6.59
CA VAL A 241 9.63 -2.16 -5.75
C VAL A 241 10.77 -2.88 -6.47
N SER A 242 11.59 -2.14 -7.19
CA SER A 242 12.51 -2.71 -8.19
C SER A 242 13.96 -2.28 -8.02
N SER A 243 14.89 -3.20 -8.31
CA SER A 243 16.33 -2.97 -8.41
C SER A 243 16.82 -2.97 -9.85
N LEU A 244 16.56 -1.88 -10.57
CA LEU A 244 16.96 -1.76 -11.98
C LEU A 244 18.47 -1.54 -12.16
N ALA A 245 19.14 -0.98 -11.15
CA ALA A 245 20.58 -0.71 -11.15
C ALA A 245 21.42 -1.80 -10.45
N GLY A 246 20.80 -2.91 -10.03
CA GLY A 246 21.49 -4.01 -9.33
C GLY A 246 21.90 -3.70 -7.89
N VAL A 247 21.28 -2.69 -7.28
CA VAL A 247 21.44 -2.38 -5.84
C VAL A 247 20.64 -3.40 -5.02
N GLN A 248 21.13 -3.79 -3.85
CA GLN A 248 20.38 -4.72 -2.99
C GLN A 248 18.97 -4.17 -2.68
N ASN A 249 17.97 -5.04 -2.78
CA ASN A 249 16.58 -4.67 -2.59
C ASN A 249 15.83 -5.74 -1.79
N GLN A 250 15.11 -5.30 -0.77
CA GLN A 250 14.28 -6.16 0.06
C GLN A 250 12.91 -5.52 0.25
N PHE A 251 11.85 -6.34 0.20
CA PHE A 251 10.49 -5.83 0.36
C PHE A 251 9.59 -6.73 1.21
N VAL A 252 8.57 -6.09 1.80
CA VAL A 252 7.41 -6.73 2.42
C VAL A 252 6.15 -6.10 1.86
N ILE A 253 5.37 -6.87 1.11
CA ILE A 253 4.08 -6.48 0.56
C ILE A 253 3.01 -7.30 1.26
N LYS A 254 2.26 -6.68 2.18
CA LYS A 254 1.40 -7.42 3.10
C LYS A 254 0.02 -6.81 3.29
N ASN A 255 -1.02 -7.65 3.28
CA ASN A 255 -2.39 -7.24 3.63
C ASN A 255 -2.94 -6.07 2.78
N ASN A 256 -2.42 -5.83 1.58
CA ASN A 256 -2.90 -4.75 0.72
C ASN A 256 -4.08 -5.22 -0.14
N THR A 257 -4.95 -4.30 -0.52
CA THR A 257 -5.91 -4.49 -1.62
C THR A 257 -5.42 -3.69 -2.83
N ILE A 258 -5.13 -4.35 -3.94
CA ILE A 258 -4.58 -3.73 -5.16
C ILE A 258 -5.48 -4.10 -6.34
N ARG A 259 -6.17 -3.11 -6.91
CA ARG A 259 -7.14 -3.35 -7.98
C ARG A 259 -7.22 -2.25 -9.03
N ASP A 260 -7.76 -2.59 -10.20
CA ASP A 260 -8.04 -1.66 -11.29
C ASP A 260 -6.80 -0.95 -11.85
N ASN A 261 -5.61 -1.55 -11.70
CA ASN A 261 -4.37 -1.04 -12.27
C ASN A 261 -3.97 -1.83 -13.54
N ARG A 262 -2.86 -1.46 -14.17
CA ARG A 262 -2.24 -2.23 -15.25
C ARG A 262 -1.74 -3.61 -14.78
N TYR A 263 -1.23 -3.66 -13.56
CA TYR A 263 -0.74 -4.86 -12.86
C TYR A 263 -0.84 -4.60 -11.36
N GLY A 264 -0.92 -5.64 -10.55
CA GLY A 264 -1.01 -5.51 -9.09
C GLY A 264 0.34 -5.08 -8.48
N PHE A 265 1.27 -6.03 -8.38
CA PHE A 265 2.62 -5.81 -7.88
C PHE A 265 3.69 -6.27 -8.88
N THR A 266 4.81 -5.55 -8.96
CA THR A 266 5.99 -6.00 -9.68
C THR A 266 7.31 -5.72 -8.97
N SER A 267 8.29 -6.60 -9.19
CA SER A 267 9.68 -6.40 -8.78
C SER A 267 10.62 -6.84 -9.91
N LEU A 268 11.45 -5.91 -10.38
CA LEU A 268 12.44 -6.14 -11.43
C LEU A 268 13.86 -6.06 -10.85
N GLY A 269 14.70 -7.03 -11.19
CA GLY A 269 16.10 -7.11 -10.76
C GLY A 269 16.29 -7.78 -9.39
N PRO A 270 17.54 -7.88 -8.91
CA PRO A 270 17.92 -8.71 -7.75
C PRO A 270 17.25 -8.19 -6.49
N SER A 271 16.15 -8.83 -6.13
CA SER A 271 15.28 -8.45 -5.02
C SER A 271 14.81 -9.71 -4.30
N SER A 272 14.78 -9.69 -2.98
CA SER A 272 14.15 -10.74 -2.16
C SER A 272 13.04 -10.13 -1.31
N GLY A 273 12.08 -10.94 -0.88
CA GLY A 273 10.99 -10.38 -0.09
C GLY A 273 9.86 -11.35 0.18
N VAL A 274 8.82 -10.80 0.80
CA VAL A 274 7.59 -11.52 1.15
C VAL A 274 6.39 -10.80 0.56
N ILE A 275 5.50 -11.56 -0.09
CA ILE A 275 4.20 -11.12 -0.57
C ILE A 275 3.15 -11.95 0.16
N GLU A 276 2.48 -11.38 1.15
CA GLU A 276 1.61 -12.11 2.08
C GLU A 276 0.22 -11.49 2.22
N ASN A 277 -0.83 -12.31 2.11
CA ASN A 277 -2.22 -11.94 2.45
C ASN A 277 -2.77 -10.71 1.70
N ASN A 278 -2.31 -10.46 0.48
CA ASN A 278 -2.83 -9.37 -0.34
C ASN A 278 -4.03 -9.84 -1.18
N ILE A 279 -4.92 -8.91 -1.50
CA ILE A 279 -5.99 -9.07 -2.49
C ILE A 279 -5.54 -8.33 -3.75
N LEU A 280 -5.30 -9.03 -4.84
CA LEU A 280 -4.86 -8.48 -6.13
C LEU A 280 -5.87 -8.83 -7.21
N GLU A 281 -6.75 -7.88 -7.54
CA GLU A 281 -7.91 -8.14 -8.39
C GLU A 281 -8.07 -7.16 -9.54
N ASP A 282 -8.60 -7.61 -10.67
CA ASP A 282 -9.01 -6.73 -11.77
C ASP A 282 -7.88 -5.78 -12.24
N ASN A 283 -6.62 -6.22 -12.13
CA ASN A 283 -5.48 -5.46 -12.63
C ASN A 283 -5.23 -5.79 -14.11
N ASP A 284 -6.15 -5.36 -14.96
CA ASP A 284 -6.26 -5.73 -16.37
C ASP A 284 -6.48 -4.53 -17.30
N THR A 285 -6.20 -3.31 -16.84
CA THR A 285 -6.46 -2.08 -17.61
C THR A 285 -5.66 -2.00 -18.93
N GLU A 286 -4.49 -2.64 -19.00
CA GLU A 286 -3.79 -2.94 -20.25
C GLU A 286 -4.27 -4.30 -20.76
N THR A 287 -5.01 -4.30 -21.87
CA THR A 287 -5.59 -5.51 -22.47
C THR A 287 -4.59 -6.39 -23.21
N ASN A 288 -3.39 -5.88 -23.54
CA ASN A 288 -2.34 -6.69 -24.15
C ASN A 288 -1.54 -7.42 -23.06
N PRO A 289 -1.64 -8.77 -22.96
CA PRO A 289 -0.98 -9.54 -21.90
C PRO A 289 0.56 -9.48 -21.97
N MET A 290 1.14 -9.07 -23.10
CA MET A 290 2.60 -8.88 -23.23
C MET A 290 3.09 -7.56 -22.63
N ASN A 291 2.18 -6.62 -22.38
CA ASN A 291 2.50 -5.32 -21.81
C ASN A 291 2.20 -5.26 -20.31
N GLY A 292 1.35 -6.11 -19.76
CA GLY A 292 1.00 -6.05 -18.33
C GLY A 292 -0.06 -7.07 -17.96
N GLY A 293 -0.77 -6.79 -16.88
CA GLY A 293 -1.93 -7.55 -16.46
C GLY A 293 -1.64 -8.64 -15.42
N SER A 294 -0.43 -8.75 -14.89
CA SER A 294 -0.15 -9.70 -13.82
C SER A 294 -0.69 -9.20 -12.48
N GLY A 295 -1.30 -10.09 -11.69
CA GLY A 295 -1.49 -9.85 -10.26
C GLY A 295 -0.14 -9.62 -9.59
N ILE A 296 0.81 -10.55 -9.77
CA ILE A 296 2.21 -10.42 -9.33
C ILE A 296 3.14 -10.71 -10.50
N SER A 297 4.14 -9.85 -10.72
CA SER A 297 5.18 -10.06 -11.72
C SER A 297 6.58 -9.96 -11.12
N LEU A 298 7.35 -11.05 -11.17
CA LEU A 298 8.73 -11.13 -10.70
C LEU A 298 9.68 -11.31 -11.87
N TYR A 299 10.67 -10.43 -12.00
CA TYR A 299 11.64 -10.47 -13.10
C TYR A 299 13.07 -10.45 -12.54
N ASN A 300 13.84 -11.52 -12.78
CA ASN A 300 15.21 -11.66 -12.27
C ASN A 300 15.37 -11.41 -10.76
N THR A 301 14.35 -11.73 -9.96
CA THR A 301 14.42 -11.63 -8.51
C THR A 301 15.26 -12.75 -7.91
N GLU A 302 15.74 -12.53 -6.69
CA GLU A 302 16.17 -13.62 -5.83
C GLU A 302 14.93 -14.33 -5.26
N MET A 303 15.08 -15.11 -4.19
CA MET A 303 13.97 -15.84 -3.57
C MET A 303 12.89 -14.86 -3.03
N VAL A 304 11.66 -15.03 -3.52
CA VAL A 304 10.47 -14.33 -3.01
C VAL A 304 9.50 -15.35 -2.42
N ILE A 305 9.07 -15.14 -1.18
CA ILE A 305 8.09 -15.98 -0.49
C ILE A 305 6.68 -15.41 -0.72
N ILE A 306 5.79 -16.20 -1.29
CA ILE A 306 4.43 -15.79 -1.67
C ILE A 306 3.42 -16.69 -0.97
N LYS A 307 2.51 -16.13 -0.15
CA LYS A 307 1.57 -16.92 0.65
C LYS A 307 0.29 -16.18 1.02
N GLY A 308 -0.81 -16.91 1.13
CA GLY A 308 -2.09 -16.38 1.61
C GLY A 308 -2.73 -15.30 0.72
N ASN A 309 -2.22 -15.04 -0.48
CA ASN A 309 -2.75 -13.99 -1.34
C ASN A 309 -3.98 -14.46 -2.10
N GLU A 310 -4.91 -13.54 -2.35
CA GLU A 310 -6.06 -13.74 -3.24
C GLU A 310 -5.78 -13.00 -4.55
N ILE A 311 -5.69 -13.75 -5.66
CA ILE A 311 -5.27 -13.21 -6.96
C ILE A 311 -6.35 -13.55 -7.97
N ARG A 312 -7.12 -12.54 -8.42
CA ARG A 312 -8.30 -12.79 -9.25
C ARG A 312 -8.45 -11.87 -10.44
N ARG A 313 -9.01 -12.37 -11.55
CA ARG A 313 -9.45 -11.55 -12.70
C ARG A 313 -8.37 -10.60 -13.25
N ASN A 314 -7.11 -10.99 -13.12
CA ASN A 314 -5.99 -10.32 -13.80
C ASN A 314 -5.77 -11.01 -15.17
N LEU A 315 -4.94 -10.46 -16.06
CA LEU A 315 -4.57 -11.19 -17.29
C LEU A 315 -3.67 -12.39 -17.00
N TRP A 316 -2.86 -12.28 -15.94
CA TRP A 316 -2.01 -13.34 -15.40
C TRP A 316 -2.13 -13.34 -13.89
N GLY A 317 -2.13 -14.52 -13.24
CA GLY A 317 -2.08 -14.60 -11.79
C GLY A 317 -0.70 -14.16 -11.29
N ILE A 318 0.28 -15.04 -11.43
CA ILE A 318 1.69 -14.77 -11.13
C ILE A 318 2.54 -15.08 -12.36
N THR A 319 3.40 -14.14 -12.77
CA THR A 319 4.43 -14.38 -13.78
C THR A 319 5.81 -14.35 -13.14
N VAL A 320 6.57 -15.44 -13.27
CA VAL A 320 7.96 -15.56 -12.80
C VAL A 320 8.86 -15.61 -14.02
N ILE A 321 9.74 -14.62 -14.20
CA ILE A 321 10.38 -14.35 -15.50
C ILE A 321 11.91 -14.26 -15.37
N GLY A 322 12.60 -14.82 -16.36
CA GLY A 322 14.05 -14.74 -16.49
C GLY A 322 14.75 -15.65 -15.49
N THR A 323 15.51 -15.06 -14.57
CA THR A 323 16.19 -15.80 -13.49
C THR A 323 15.49 -15.68 -12.14
N ALA A 324 14.24 -15.19 -12.12
CA ALA A 324 13.47 -15.04 -10.90
C ALA A 324 13.32 -16.37 -10.15
N GLN A 325 13.22 -16.28 -8.82
CA GLN A 325 12.98 -17.42 -7.93
C GLN A 325 11.78 -17.11 -7.03
N ALA A 326 10.92 -18.09 -6.84
CA ALA A 326 9.75 -17.95 -6.00
C ALA A 326 9.48 -19.25 -5.23
N ASN A 327 8.95 -19.09 -4.03
CA ASN A 327 8.40 -20.17 -3.23
C ASN A 327 6.98 -19.78 -2.86
N LEU A 328 6.00 -20.54 -3.37
CA LEU A 328 4.58 -20.38 -3.15
C LEU A 328 4.02 -21.43 -2.18
N GLY A 329 4.86 -22.32 -1.63
CA GLY A 329 4.47 -23.35 -0.67
C GLY A 329 5.50 -24.48 -0.60
N SER A 330 5.95 -24.84 0.60
CA SER A 330 6.95 -25.87 0.87
C SER A 330 6.80 -26.39 2.30
N ASP A 331 6.84 -27.71 2.48
CA ASP A 331 6.88 -28.39 3.78
C ASP A 331 8.31 -28.59 4.32
N ASP A 332 9.33 -28.32 3.50
CA ASP A 332 10.72 -28.48 3.91
C ASP A 332 11.09 -27.43 4.95
N ALA A 333 11.69 -27.86 6.06
CA ALA A 333 12.00 -26.97 7.19
C ALA A 333 12.95 -25.81 6.85
N GLU A 334 13.79 -25.97 5.82
CA GLU A 334 14.79 -24.96 5.40
C GLU A 334 14.19 -23.83 4.56
N ASP A 335 13.07 -24.06 3.89
CA ASP A 335 12.36 -23.08 3.07
C ASP A 335 10.83 -23.11 3.28
N LEU A 336 10.42 -23.41 4.52
CA LEU A 336 9.03 -23.58 4.92
C LEU A 336 8.16 -22.40 4.43
N ASN A 337 7.14 -22.73 3.66
CA ASN A 337 6.11 -21.79 3.25
C ASN A 337 4.74 -22.51 3.30
N PRO A 338 3.77 -22.03 4.10
CA PRO A 338 2.46 -22.68 4.21
C PRO A 338 1.60 -22.59 2.93
N GLY A 339 2.00 -21.82 1.91
CA GLY A 339 1.19 -21.60 0.72
C GLY A 339 -0.09 -20.85 1.00
N GLY A 340 -1.25 -21.43 0.69
CA GLY A 340 -2.56 -20.84 0.94
C GLY A 340 -2.93 -19.68 0.02
N ASN A 341 -2.27 -19.53 -1.13
CA ASN A 341 -2.69 -18.57 -2.15
C ASN A 341 -3.95 -19.08 -2.84
N ILE A 342 -4.85 -18.17 -3.22
CA ILE A 342 -6.12 -18.43 -3.90
C ILE A 342 -6.11 -17.75 -5.25
N PHE A 343 -6.41 -18.51 -6.30
CA PHE A 343 -6.44 -18.06 -7.69
C PHE A 343 -7.83 -18.23 -8.29
N SER A 344 -8.28 -17.22 -9.04
CA SER A 344 -9.58 -17.28 -9.73
C SER A 344 -9.56 -16.43 -10.99
N GLU A 345 -9.99 -16.99 -12.12
CA GLU A 345 -10.28 -16.23 -13.36
C GLU A 345 -9.12 -15.35 -13.88
N ASN A 346 -7.87 -15.63 -13.52
CA ASN A 346 -6.74 -14.90 -14.10
C ASN A 346 -6.48 -15.44 -15.50
N GLY A 347 -6.75 -14.67 -16.55
CA GLY A 347 -6.76 -15.23 -17.89
C GLY A 347 -6.63 -14.21 -19.01
N ASN A 348 -6.12 -14.71 -20.13
CA ASN A 348 -5.98 -13.95 -21.37
C ASN A 348 -6.11 -14.90 -22.56
N GLY A 349 -6.52 -14.39 -23.73
CA GLY A 349 -6.65 -15.21 -24.94
C GLY A 349 -7.72 -16.33 -24.87
N GLY A 350 -8.56 -16.35 -23.83
CA GLY A 350 -9.54 -17.41 -23.57
C GLY A 350 -9.02 -18.53 -22.66
N GLU A 351 -7.78 -18.44 -22.19
CA GLU A 351 -7.13 -19.41 -21.30
C GLU A 351 -6.91 -18.81 -19.91
N ILE A 352 -6.79 -19.67 -18.89
CA ILE A 352 -6.51 -19.30 -17.50
C ILE A 352 -5.04 -19.56 -17.17
N TYR A 353 -4.39 -18.59 -16.55
CA TYR A 353 -2.99 -18.63 -16.14
C TYR A 353 -2.86 -18.20 -14.68
N ALA A 354 -3.02 -19.14 -13.74
CA ALA A 354 -2.82 -18.89 -12.32
C ALA A 354 -1.34 -18.65 -12.00
N LEU A 355 -0.45 -19.48 -12.56
CA LEU A 355 1.00 -19.29 -12.47
C LEU A 355 1.65 -19.56 -13.84
N PHE A 356 2.51 -18.65 -14.26
CA PHE A 356 3.34 -18.78 -15.46
C PHE A 356 4.82 -18.80 -15.04
N ASN A 357 5.42 -19.98 -14.94
CA ASN A 357 6.85 -20.15 -14.66
C ASN A 357 7.67 -20.00 -15.95
N ASN A 358 8.01 -18.77 -16.32
CA ASN A 358 8.85 -18.47 -17.48
C ASN A 358 10.34 -18.45 -17.12
N THR A 359 10.78 -19.45 -16.36
CA THR A 359 12.18 -19.63 -15.94
C THR A 359 12.56 -21.11 -16.01
N PRO A 360 13.86 -21.45 -16.10
CA PRO A 360 14.33 -22.82 -15.95
C PRO A 360 14.36 -23.28 -14.47
N ASN A 361 14.05 -22.40 -13.51
CA ASN A 361 14.14 -22.70 -12.09
C ASN A 361 12.89 -23.44 -11.62
N PRO A 362 13.02 -24.48 -10.78
CA PRO A 362 11.87 -25.11 -10.16
C PRO A 362 11.18 -24.16 -9.18
N ILE A 363 9.87 -24.31 -9.01
CA ILE A 363 9.06 -23.57 -8.05
C ILE A 363 8.31 -24.55 -7.15
N LYS A 364 8.48 -24.39 -5.84
CA LYS A 364 7.62 -25.09 -4.86
C LYS A 364 6.36 -24.27 -4.63
N ALA A 365 5.20 -24.89 -4.79
CA ALA A 365 3.89 -24.24 -4.76
C ALA A 365 2.81 -25.13 -4.11
N LEU A 366 3.19 -25.81 -3.03
CA LEU A 366 2.28 -26.67 -2.26
C LEU A 366 1.19 -25.85 -1.53
N HIS A 367 0.10 -26.51 -1.16
CA HIS A 367 -1.00 -25.99 -0.34
C HIS A 367 -1.72 -24.76 -0.90
N ASN A 368 -1.76 -24.60 -2.23
CA ASN A 368 -2.49 -23.48 -2.87
C ASN A 368 -3.85 -23.91 -3.42
N CYS A 369 -4.78 -22.95 -3.49
CA CYS A 369 -6.08 -23.06 -4.16
C CYS A 369 -5.96 -22.49 -5.58
N TRP A 370 -5.75 -23.34 -6.57
CA TRP A 370 -5.48 -22.94 -7.96
C TRP A 370 -6.71 -22.51 -8.75
N ILE A 371 -7.89 -23.00 -8.36
CA ILE A 371 -9.17 -22.63 -8.95
C ILE A 371 -10.20 -22.49 -7.83
N GLU A 372 -10.51 -21.26 -7.49
CA GLU A 372 -11.43 -20.94 -6.40
C GLU A 372 -12.86 -21.45 -6.67
N GLY A 373 -13.52 -21.92 -5.60
CA GLY A 373 -14.94 -22.26 -5.64
C GLY A 373 -15.24 -23.65 -6.21
N GLN A 374 -14.23 -24.45 -6.54
CA GLN A 374 -14.39 -25.84 -6.94
C GLN A 374 -13.40 -26.78 -6.25
N GLU A 375 -13.79 -28.04 -6.15
CA GLU A 375 -12.86 -29.12 -5.82
C GLU A 375 -12.09 -29.48 -7.11
N SER A 376 -10.78 -29.23 -7.11
CA SER A 376 -9.93 -29.46 -8.27
C SER A 376 -9.33 -30.88 -8.25
N THR A 377 -9.16 -31.48 -9.42
CA THR A 377 -8.26 -32.62 -9.61
C THR A 377 -6.86 -32.13 -9.96
N ALA A 378 -5.85 -33.03 -9.95
CA ALA A 378 -4.51 -32.67 -10.39
C ALA A 378 -4.47 -32.20 -11.86
N GLU A 379 -5.34 -32.73 -12.72
CA GLU A 379 -5.45 -32.31 -14.12
C GLU A 379 -6.01 -30.87 -14.23
N ASP A 380 -6.98 -30.52 -13.39
CA ASP A 380 -7.51 -29.15 -13.34
C ASP A 380 -6.42 -28.16 -12.89
N VAL A 381 -5.64 -28.52 -11.87
CA VAL A 381 -4.52 -27.71 -11.38
C VAL A 381 -3.43 -27.55 -12.43
N GLU A 382 -3.04 -28.65 -13.10
CA GLU A 382 -2.06 -28.64 -14.18
C GLU A 382 -2.49 -27.68 -15.30
N SER A 383 -3.78 -27.64 -15.64
CA SER A 383 -4.30 -26.82 -16.74
C SER A 383 -4.16 -25.30 -16.56
N VAL A 384 -3.93 -24.82 -15.34
CA VAL A 384 -3.80 -23.38 -15.02
C VAL A 384 -2.38 -22.97 -14.62
N ILE A 385 -1.43 -23.91 -14.65
CA ILE A 385 -0.01 -23.69 -14.36
C ILE A 385 0.77 -23.93 -15.64
N SER A 386 1.60 -22.96 -16.03
CA SER A 386 2.55 -23.17 -17.13
C SER A 386 3.95 -23.42 -16.61
N HIS A 387 4.54 -24.54 -17.02
CA HIS A 387 5.85 -25.02 -16.54
C HIS A 387 6.47 -26.06 -17.50
N VAL A 388 7.36 -26.93 -16.99
CA VAL A 388 8.13 -27.91 -17.78
C VAL A 388 7.29 -28.84 -18.68
N VAL A 389 6.04 -29.11 -18.32
CA VAL A 389 5.13 -29.96 -19.12
C VAL A 389 4.71 -29.26 -20.41
N ASP A 390 4.57 -27.93 -20.39
CA ASP A 390 4.23 -27.12 -21.57
C ASP A 390 5.45 -26.83 -22.45
N ASP A 391 6.59 -26.52 -21.82
CA ASP A 391 7.86 -26.28 -22.48
C ASP A 391 9.00 -26.95 -21.69
N PRO A 392 9.70 -27.95 -22.27
CA PRO A 392 10.80 -28.65 -21.61
C PRO A 392 11.99 -27.78 -21.18
N ALA A 393 12.08 -26.51 -21.63
CA ALA A 393 13.09 -25.56 -21.18
C ALA A 393 12.77 -24.90 -19.83
N LEU A 394 11.52 -25.00 -19.36
CA LEU A 394 11.05 -24.39 -18.12
C LEU A 394 11.28 -25.32 -16.92
N GLY A 395 11.29 -24.73 -15.72
CA GLY A 395 11.41 -25.47 -14.48
C GLY A 395 10.10 -26.09 -14.03
N GLU A 396 10.18 -27.20 -13.30
CA GLU A 396 9.03 -27.88 -12.72
C GLU A 396 8.35 -27.05 -11.63
N VAL A 397 7.02 -27.10 -11.58
CA VAL A 397 6.23 -26.52 -10.49
C VAL A 397 5.69 -27.68 -9.66
N PHE A 398 6.07 -27.72 -8.38
CA PHE A 398 5.58 -28.73 -7.44
C PHE A 398 4.34 -28.19 -6.72
N PHE A 399 3.16 -28.72 -7.02
CA PHE A 399 1.89 -28.18 -6.51
C PHE A 399 1.05 -29.18 -5.69
N ASP A 400 1.50 -30.42 -5.52
CA ASP A 400 0.84 -31.45 -4.71
C ASP A 400 1.47 -31.52 -3.31
N PRO A 401 0.70 -31.43 -2.20
CA PRO A 401 -0.76 -31.24 -2.15
C PRO A 401 -1.19 -29.84 -2.58
N PHE A 402 -2.38 -29.75 -3.16
CA PHE A 402 -3.10 -28.48 -3.39
C PHE A 402 -4.40 -28.48 -2.58
N GLU A 403 -4.82 -27.29 -2.17
CA GLU A 403 -5.94 -27.10 -1.26
C GLU A 403 -6.96 -26.16 -1.92
N CYS A 404 -7.81 -26.68 -2.81
CA CYS A 404 -8.94 -25.93 -3.35
C CYS A 404 -10.17 -26.18 -2.48
N GLY A 405 -10.49 -25.23 -1.62
CA GLY A 405 -11.71 -25.26 -0.85
C GLY A 405 -12.89 -24.94 -1.76
N ILE A 406 -13.86 -25.86 -1.85
CA ILE A 406 -15.26 -25.45 -2.02
C ILE A 406 -15.46 -24.36 -0.98
N VAL A 407 -15.65 -23.12 -1.43
CA VAL A 407 -16.32 -22.12 -0.62
C VAL A 407 -17.66 -22.77 -0.34
N MET A 408 -17.82 -23.42 0.82
CA MET A 408 -19.15 -23.55 1.39
C MET A 408 -19.66 -22.13 1.31
N GLU A 409 -20.75 -21.96 0.54
CA GLU A 409 -21.45 -20.69 0.35
C GLU A 409 -21.18 -19.80 1.55
N THR A 410 -20.85 -18.54 1.31
CA THR A 410 -21.01 -17.53 2.36
C THR A 410 -22.47 -17.62 2.83
N VAL A 411 -22.74 -18.50 3.79
CA VAL A 411 -23.87 -18.40 4.69
C VAL A 411 -23.49 -17.18 5.47
N ASP A 412 -23.92 -16.06 4.90
CA ASP A 412 -24.28 -14.84 5.58
C ASP A 412 -24.02 -14.97 7.07
N PHE A 413 -23.02 -14.24 7.58
CA PHE A 413 -22.59 -14.28 8.98
C PHE A 413 -23.70 -13.81 9.96
N ASP A 414 -24.94 -13.74 9.48
CA ASP A 414 -26.20 -13.53 10.19
C ASP A 414 -27.14 -14.75 10.26
N GLN A 415 -26.79 -15.93 9.73
CA GLN A 415 -27.49 -17.19 10.09
C GLN A 415 -26.77 -17.96 11.20
N LYS A 416 -27.14 -17.61 12.42
CA LYS A 416 -26.91 -18.39 13.64
C LYS A 416 -27.19 -19.89 13.42
N SER A 417 -26.15 -20.73 13.40
CA SER A 417 -26.18 -22.21 13.34
C SER A 417 -27.01 -22.88 14.45
N PHE A 418 -27.34 -22.14 15.51
CA PHE A 418 -28.28 -22.52 16.55
C PHE A 418 -29.00 -21.30 17.11
N ARG A 419 -30.16 -21.44 17.76
CA ARG A 419 -30.83 -20.32 18.45
C ARG A 419 -30.84 -20.58 19.94
N ILE A 420 -30.56 -19.55 20.73
CA ILE A 420 -30.72 -19.60 22.19
C ILE A 420 -31.90 -18.74 22.64
N TYR A 421 -32.86 -19.34 23.36
CA TYR A 421 -34.00 -18.60 23.90
C TYR A 421 -34.61 -19.23 25.17
N PRO A 422 -35.17 -18.42 26.08
CA PRO A 422 -35.08 -16.96 26.09
C PRO A 422 -33.65 -16.51 26.39
N ASN A 423 -33.25 -15.40 25.77
CA ASN A 423 -32.02 -14.70 26.08
C ASN A 423 -32.35 -13.20 26.17
N PRO A 424 -32.36 -12.57 27.36
CA PRO A 424 -31.80 -13.07 28.62
C PRO A 424 -32.55 -14.25 29.28
N ALA A 425 -31.79 -15.18 29.87
CA ALA A 425 -32.27 -16.36 30.59
C ALA A 425 -32.26 -16.15 32.12
N LYS A 426 -33.02 -16.96 32.86
CA LYS A 426 -33.05 -16.97 34.34
C LYS A 426 -32.47 -18.27 34.90
N ASN A 427 -33.23 -19.36 34.77
CA ASN A 427 -32.86 -20.68 35.31
C ASN A 427 -32.57 -21.72 34.21
N SER A 428 -33.00 -21.44 32.98
CA SER A 428 -32.80 -22.32 31.83
C SER A 428 -32.89 -21.52 30.53
N PHE A 429 -32.27 -22.03 29.49
CA PHE A 429 -32.48 -21.60 28.11
C PHE A 429 -32.57 -22.84 27.21
N GLN A 430 -33.18 -22.67 26.03
CA GLN A 430 -33.23 -23.69 25.00
C GLN A 430 -32.19 -23.40 23.94
N ILE A 431 -31.59 -24.46 23.41
CA ILE A 431 -30.79 -24.45 22.19
C ILE A 431 -31.58 -25.17 21.12
N GLU A 432 -31.80 -24.50 20.00
CA GLU A 432 -32.44 -25.05 18.81
C GLU A 432 -31.44 -25.09 17.65
N SER A 433 -31.17 -26.27 17.12
CA SER A 433 -30.32 -26.48 15.93
C SER A 433 -30.68 -27.81 15.28
N VAL A 434 -30.61 -27.90 13.95
CA VAL A 434 -30.83 -29.15 13.23
C VAL A 434 -29.69 -30.16 13.42
N GLU A 435 -28.49 -29.68 13.77
CA GLU A 435 -27.30 -30.52 13.94
C GLU A 435 -27.19 -31.07 15.37
N ASN A 436 -26.60 -32.26 15.50
CA ASN A 436 -26.22 -32.82 16.80
C ASN A 436 -24.81 -32.35 17.17
N GLY A 437 -24.53 -32.24 18.47
CA GLY A 437 -23.22 -31.77 18.92
C GLY A 437 -23.14 -31.48 20.41
N THR A 438 -21.98 -30.99 20.81
CA THR A 438 -21.64 -30.66 22.19
C THR A 438 -21.85 -29.17 22.43
N ILE A 439 -22.57 -28.84 23.50
CA ILE A 439 -22.80 -27.49 23.98
C ILE A 439 -21.83 -27.23 25.14
N LYS A 440 -21.06 -26.14 25.09
CA LYS A 440 -20.15 -25.70 26.15
C LYS A 440 -20.50 -24.28 26.58
N ILE A 441 -20.51 -24.01 27.88
CA ILE A 441 -20.76 -22.69 28.45
C ILE A 441 -19.49 -22.19 29.10
N PHE A 442 -19.04 -21.00 28.73
CA PHE A 442 -17.84 -20.34 29.26
C PHE A 442 -18.18 -19.03 29.95
N ASP A 443 -17.39 -18.65 30.95
CA ASP A 443 -17.35 -17.26 31.44
C ASP A 443 -16.51 -16.37 30.52
N LEU A 444 -16.48 -15.07 30.79
CA LEU A 444 -15.72 -14.08 29.99
C LEU A 444 -14.20 -14.26 30.06
N ASN A 445 -13.69 -15.02 31.02
CA ASN A 445 -12.27 -15.35 31.13
C ASN A 445 -11.93 -16.66 30.39
N GLY A 446 -12.89 -17.24 29.66
CA GLY A 446 -12.70 -18.49 28.92
C GLY A 446 -12.74 -19.74 29.79
N LYS A 447 -13.14 -19.63 31.06
CA LYS A 447 -13.27 -20.81 31.94
C LYS A 447 -14.53 -21.58 31.57
N LEU A 448 -14.38 -22.87 31.29
CA LEU A 448 -15.49 -23.79 31.05
C LEU A 448 -16.31 -23.97 32.32
N ILE A 449 -17.61 -23.72 32.21
CA ILE A 449 -18.58 -23.75 33.32
C ILE A 449 -19.46 -25.00 33.26
N GLN A 450 -19.94 -25.38 32.07
CA GLN A 450 -20.83 -26.52 31.89
C GLN A 450 -20.71 -27.07 30.46
N THR A 451 -20.91 -28.38 30.31
CA THR A 451 -20.91 -29.08 29.01
C THR A 451 -22.11 -30.01 28.91
N GLU A 452 -22.75 -30.07 27.76
CA GLU A 452 -24.02 -30.77 27.54
C GLU A 452 -24.12 -31.34 26.11
N GLU A 453 -24.52 -32.60 25.95
CA GLU A 453 -24.68 -33.23 24.62
C GLU A 453 -26.08 -33.05 24.03
N LYS A 454 -26.21 -32.60 22.78
CA LYS A 454 -27.49 -32.39 22.09
C LYS A 454 -27.66 -33.41 20.95
N ASN A 455 -28.68 -34.26 21.10
CA ASN A 455 -29.03 -35.33 20.15
C ASN A 455 -30.44 -35.17 19.53
N SER A 456 -31.03 -33.98 19.64
CA SER A 456 -32.37 -33.68 19.09
C SER A 456 -32.47 -32.21 18.72
N VAL A 457 -33.42 -31.82 17.86
CA VAL A 457 -33.52 -30.45 17.29
C VAL A 457 -33.54 -29.36 18.35
N GLN A 458 -34.17 -29.60 19.50
CA GLN A 458 -34.22 -28.67 20.63
C GLN A 458 -33.73 -29.37 21.89
N LYS A 459 -32.89 -28.70 22.68
CA LYS A 459 -32.50 -29.16 24.02
C LYS A 459 -32.62 -28.01 25.03
N GLN A 460 -33.33 -28.26 26.12
CA GLN A 460 -33.36 -27.35 27.25
C GLN A 460 -32.13 -27.56 28.15
N ILE A 461 -31.43 -26.49 28.47
CA ILE A 461 -30.24 -26.47 29.33
C ILE A 461 -30.61 -25.77 30.64
N GLN A 462 -30.45 -26.48 31.76
CA GLN A 462 -30.64 -25.93 33.10
C GLN A 462 -29.34 -25.29 33.57
N ILE A 463 -29.42 -24.07 34.10
CA ILE A 463 -28.27 -23.27 34.53
C ILE A 463 -28.46 -22.76 35.96
N ARG A 464 -27.36 -22.74 36.72
CA ARG A 464 -27.28 -22.14 38.06
C ARG A 464 -26.11 -21.18 38.10
N LEU A 465 -26.20 -20.13 37.29
CA LEU A 465 -25.14 -19.16 37.06
C LEU A 465 -25.49 -17.81 37.72
N PRO A 466 -24.51 -17.09 38.29
CA PRO A 466 -24.68 -15.70 38.68
C PRO A 466 -25.18 -14.83 37.51
N LYS A 467 -25.77 -13.67 37.84
CA LYS A 467 -26.14 -12.67 36.83
C LYS A 467 -24.89 -12.20 36.11
N GLY A 468 -24.92 -12.18 34.78
CA GLY A 468 -23.73 -11.86 33.99
C GLY A 468 -23.87 -12.26 32.53
N ILE A 469 -22.77 -12.08 31.80
CA ILE A 469 -22.64 -12.47 30.39
C ILE A 469 -21.77 -13.73 30.32
N TYR A 470 -22.23 -14.69 29.53
CA TYR A 470 -21.57 -15.96 29.27
C TYR A 470 -21.51 -16.20 27.76
N LEU A 471 -20.61 -17.09 27.34
CA LEU A 471 -20.50 -17.55 25.97
C LEU A 471 -21.00 -19.00 25.90
N VAL A 472 -21.93 -19.27 24.99
CA VAL A 472 -22.41 -20.62 24.68
C VAL A 472 -21.81 -21.01 23.34
N GLU A 473 -21.00 -22.04 23.36
CA GLU A 473 -20.37 -22.63 22.20
C GLU A 473 -21.12 -23.92 21.83
N PHE A 474 -21.43 -24.10 20.56
CA PHE A 474 -22.02 -25.32 20.02
C PHE A 474 -21.07 -25.87 18.95
N GLU A 475 -20.54 -27.05 19.23
CA GLU A 475 -19.55 -27.77 18.43
C GLU A 475 -20.21 -29.01 17.82
N THR A 476 -20.22 -29.08 16.50
CA THR A 476 -20.73 -30.19 15.70
C THR A 476 -19.57 -30.84 14.95
N GLU A 477 -19.80 -31.96 14.25
CA GLU A 477 -18.75 -32.59 13.42
C GLU A 477 -18.23 -31.67 12.30
N LYS A 478 -19.03 -30.68 11.89
CA LYS A 478 -18.74 -29.81 10.75
C LYS A 478 -18.34 -28.39 11.15
N SER A 479 -18.75 -27.93 12.32
CA SER A 479 -18.63 -26.52 12.66
C SER A 479 -18.54 -26.26 14.15
N LYS A 480 -18.03 -25.07 14.46
CA LYS A 480 -17.98 -24.54 15.81
C LYS A 480 -18.54 -23.13 15.81
N SER A 481 -19.50 -22.86 16.70
CA SER A 481 -20.25 -21.61 16.70
C SER A 481 -20.53 -21.10 18.11
N THR A 482 -20.52 -19.78 18.31
CA THR A 482 -20.59 -19.17 19.65
C THR A 482 -21.65 -18.08 19.73
N GLN A 483 -22.44 -18.07 20.81
CA GLN A 483 -23.43 -17.03 21.10
C GLN A 483 -23.34 -16.50 22.51
N LYS A 484 -23.61 -15.20 22.66
CA LYS A 484 -23.70 -14.51 23.94
C LYS A 484 -24.99 -14.89 24.68
N LEU A 485 -24.88 -15.42 25.90
CA LEU A 485 -25.98 -15.68 26.82
C LEU A 485 -25.97 -14.67 27.97
N ILE A 486 -27.11 -14.03 28.23
CA ILE A 486 -27.28 -13.05 29.32
C ILE A 486 -28.13 -13.69 30.42
N ILE A 487 -27.63 -13.71 31.67
CA ILE A 487 -28.35 -14.25 32.83
C ILE A 487 -28.87 -13.11 33.73
N ARG A 488 -30.16 -13.15 34.07
CA ARG A 488 -30.87 -12.11 34.85
C ARG A 488 -31.38 -12.53 36.21
#